data_AF-A0A1X6NSP1-F1
#
_entry.id   AF-A0A1X6NSP1-F1
#
_cell.length_a   1.000
_cell.length_b   1.000
_cell.length_c   1.000
_cell.angle_alpha   90.00
_cell.angle_beta   90.00
_cell.angle_gamma   90.00
#
_symmetry.space_group_name_H-M   'P 1'
#
loop_
_entity.id
_entity.type
_entity.pdbx_description
1 polymer ?
#
loop_
_entity_poly.entity_id
_entity_poly.type
_entity_poly.pdbx_seq_one_letter_code
_entity_poly.pdbx_strand_id
1 'polypeptide(L)'
;MAPAFALTTAFTGRVTLGARPGASLCTAAPPATAALRMGYDMNGSGANTLVGRTIKSSGVEKDTRAFKVTFVLPSQSRLYTFRELQNVYTTKIVPFSSWYAEQQRIQKMGGKIMKVELASGSQMRSVGNS
;
A
#
# COMPACT_ATOMS: atom_id res chain seq x y z
N MET A 1 -23.69 63.97 -17.89
CA MET A 1 -24.74 62.94 -17.77
C MET A 1 -24.87 62.59 -16.29
N ALA A 2 -26.11 62.48 -15.80
CA ALA A 2 -26.52 62.52 -14.39
C ALA A 2 -26.09 61.24 -13.58
N PRO A 3 -26.56 61.02 -12.32
CA PRO A 3 -25.96 61.46 -11.05
C PRO A 3 -25.89 60.30 -10.00
N ALA A 4 -25.80 60.66 -8.70
CA ALA A 4 -26.36 59.94 -7.52
C ALA A 4 -25.62 58.66 -7.03
N PHE A 5 -25.64 58.24 -5.76
CA PHE A 5 -25.88 58.76 -4.40
C PHE A 5 -25.65 57.55 -3.46
N ALA A 6 -25.58 57.78 -2.14
CA ALA A 6 -25.76 56.84 -1.00
C ALA A 6 -24.51 56.06 -0.53
N LEU A 7 -23.99 56.31 0.68
CA LEU A 7 -24.47 56.00 2.06
C LEU A 7 -24.31 54.51 2.46
N THR A 8 -23.51 54.31 3.52
CA THR A 8 -23.71 53.45 4.72
C THR A 8 -24.27 52.05 4.48
N THR A 9 -23.69 50.95 4.98
CA THR A 9 -23.85 50.47 6.37
C THR A 9 -22.97 49.22 6.58
N ALA A 10 -22.33 49.11 7.75
CA ALA A 10 -21.74 47.86 8.22
C ALA A 10 -22.86 46.86 8.54
N PHE A 11 -22.76 45.63 8.02
CA PHE A 11 -23.67 44.53 8.35
C PHE A 11 -22.88 43.37 8.94
N THR A 12 -22.86 43.32 10.27
CA THR A 12 -22.64 42.10 11.04
C THR A 12 -23.77 41.12 10.75
N GLY A 13 -23.47 40.04 10.03
CA GLY A 13 -24.42 38.97 9.73
C GLY A 13 -23.77 37.60 9.90
N ARG A 14 -23.94 37.01 11.09
CA ARG A 14 -23.68 35.60 11.37
C ARG A 14 -24.75 34.77 10.66
N VAL A 15 -24.41 34.18 9.51
CA VAL A 15 -25.30 33.26 8.81
C VAL A 15 -25.16 31.87 9.43
N THR A 16 -26.19 31.48 10.19
CA THR A 16 -26.50 30.09 10.52
C THR A 16 -26.99 29.40 9.25
N LEU A 17 -26.14 28.57 8.62
CA LEU A 17 -26.57 27.64 7.59
C LEU A 17 -27.05 26.35 8.23
N GLY A 18 -28.30 26.02 7.91
CA GLY A 18 -29.09 24.95 8.49
C GLY A 18 -28.51 23.54 8.30
N ALA A 19 -28.85 22.71 9.27
CA ALA A 19 -28.60 21.28 9.29
C ALA A 19 -29.19 20.58 8.06
N ARG A 20 -28.32 19.96 7.26
CA ARG A 20 -28.69 18.82 6.40
C ARG A 20 -28.50 17.53 7.20
N PRO A 21 -29.50 16.64 7.28
CA PRO A 21 -29.31 15.30 7.83
C PRO A 21 -28.63 14.43 6.76
N GLY A 22 -27.61 13.67 7.14
CA GLY A 22 -27.01 12.65 6.27
C GLY A 22 -25.60 12.95 5.79
N ALA A 23 -24.68 13.21 6.70
CA ALA A 23 -23.28 12.87 6.49
C ALA A 23 -22.94 11.81 7.55
N SER A 24 -23.11 10.54 7.17
CA SER A 24 -22.54 9.42 7.92
C SER A 24 -21.03 9.66 7.95
N LEU A 25 -20.55 10.13 9.10
CA LEU A 25 -19.14 10.09 9.44
C LEU A 25 -18.77 8.61 9.52
N CYS A 26 -18.39 8.03 8.38
CA CYS A 26 -17.54 6.86 8.37
C CYS A 26 -16.19 7.30 8.94
N THR A 27 -16.14 7.43 10.26
CA THR A 27 -14.90 7.29 11.03
C THR A 27 -14.34 5.95 10.60
N ALA A 28 -13.38 5.99 9.68
CA ALA A 28 -12.63 4.82 9.27
C ALA A 28 -11.92 4.33 10.53
N ALA A 29 -12.54 3.34 11.18
CA ALA A 29 -11.94 2.63 12.27
C ALA A 29 -10.56 2.16 11.79
N PRO A 30 -9.46 2.44 12.51
CA PRO A 30 -8.21 1.78 12.21
C PRO A 30 -8.47 0.28 12.21
N PRO A 31 -7.93 -0.50 11.25
CA PRO A 31 -8.19 -1.93 11.21
C PRO A 31 -7.79 -2.55 12.55
N ALA A 32 -8.82 -2.97 13.30
CA ALA A 32 -8.69 -3.62 14.58
C ALA A 32 -8.14 -5.02 14.36
N THR A 33 -6.83 -5.13 14.15
CA THR A 33 -6.11 -6.40 14.32
C THR A 33 -4.65 -6.12 14.67
N ALA A 34 -4.44 -5.35 15.73
CA ALA A 34 -3.25 -5.53 16.58
C ALA A 34 -3.41 -6.81 17.41
N ALA A 35 -3.71 -7.94 16.75
CA ALA A 35 -3.46 -9.24 17.36
C ALA A 35 -1.95 -9.26 17.60
N LEU A 36 -1.53 -9.59 18.83
CA LEU A 36 -0.13 -9.83 19.22
C LEU A 36 0.58 -10.54 18.07
N ARG A 37 1.26 -9.75 17.23
CA ARG A 37 1.85 -10.26 16.01
C ARG A 37 3.10 -10.98 16.47
N MET A 38 3.03 -12.29 16.57
CA MET A 38 4.23 -13.14 16.46
C MET A 38 5.10 -12.54 15.36
N GLY A 39 6.38 -12.31 15.64
CA GLY A 39 7.27 -11.49 14.79
C GLY A 39 7.52 -12.02 13.38
N TYR A 40 6.90 -13.15 13.01
CA TYR A 40 7.07 -13.88 11.76
C TYR A 40 5.74 -14.51 11.28
N ASP A 41 5.66 -14.72 9.96
CA ASP A 41 4.42 -15.06 9.23
C ASP A 41 4.04 -16.57 9.30
N MET A 42 5.03 -17.42 9.60
CA MET A 42 4.87 -18.87 9.79
C MET A 42 4.44 -19.23 11.23
N ASN A 43 3.40 -18.57 11.73
CA ASN A 43 2.87 -18.77 13.09
C ASN A 43 1.83 -19.91 13.21
N GLY A 44 1.76 -20.81 12.22
CA GLY A 44 0.77 -21.89 12.19
C GLY A 44 -0.63 -21.50 11.68
N SER A 45 -0.89 -20.22 11.37
CA SER A 45 -2.14 -19.86 10.68
C SER A 45 -2.19 -20.46 9.27
N GLY A 46 -3.38 -20.80 8.77
CA GLY A 46 -3.51 -21.58 7.54
C GLY A 46 -4.97 -21.83 7.17
N ALA A 47 -5.25 -23.01 6.61
CA ALA A 47 -6.62 -23.42 6.35
C ALA A 47 -7.43 -23.44 7.66
N ASN A 48 -8.68 -22.98 7.62
CA ASN A 48 -9.61 -22.98 8.75
C ASN A 48 -9.17 -22.15 9.96
N THR A 49 -8.34 -21.12 9.73
CA THR A 49 -8.01 -20.13 10.76
C THR A 49 -8.80 -18.85 10.54
N LEU A 50 -8.99 -18.07 11.62
CA LEU A 50 -9.74 -16.80 11.59
C LEU A 50 -9.06 -15.73 10.73
N VAL A 51 -7.75 -15.88 10.48
CA VAL A 51 -6.98 -14.95 9.66
C VAL A 51 -7.22 -15.26 8.17
N GLY A 52 -7.47 -14.23 7.37
CA GLY A 52 -7.62 -14.36 5.93
C GLY A 52 -6.40 -15.04 5.29
N ARG A 53 -6.64 -15.89 4.28
CA ARG A 53 -5.54 -16.58 3.58
C ARG A 53 -4.72 -15.56 2.81
N THR A 54 -3.51 -15.29 3.31
CA THR A 54 -2.53 -14.43 2.66
C THR A 54 -1.26 -15.21 2.34
N ILE A 55 -0.39 -14.60 1.56
CA ILE A 55 0.92 -15.17 1.22
C ILE A 55 1.81 -15.13 2.44
N LYS A 56 2.35 -16.30 2.81
CA LYS A 56 3.21 -16.48 3.96
C LYS A 56 4.68 -16.41 3.60
N SER A 57 5.43 -15.63 4.34
CA SER A 57 6.88 -15.53 4.20
C SER A 57 7.62 -16.44 5.18
N SER A 58 8.71 -17.05 4.73
CA SER A 58 9.65 -17.80 5.57
C SER A 58 10.72 -16.91 6.23
N GLY A 59 10.60 -15.58 6.11
CA GLY A 59 11.48 -14.64 6.81
C GLY A 59 11.38 -14.78 8.33
N VAL A 60 12.51 -14.68 9.01
CA VAL A 60 12.56 -14.61 10.48
C VAL A 60 12.12 -13.23 10.97
N GLU A 61 11.90 -13.09 12.28
CA GLU A 61 11.66 -11.77 12.86
C GLU A 61 12.86 -10.86 12.57
N LYS A 62 12.58 -9.68 12.00
CA LYS A 62 13.59 -8.66 11.62
C LYS A 62 14.66 -9.15 10.62
N ASP A 63 14.29 -10.01 9.67
CA ASP A 63 15.20 -10.49 8.63
C ASP A 63 15.91 -9.36 7.85
N THR A 64 17.24 -9.43 7.77
CA THR A 64 18.11 -8.44 7.10
C THR A 64 18.46 -8.81 5.65
N ARG A 65 17.96 -9.94 5.14
CA ARG A 65 18.19 -10.38 3.77
C ARG A 65 17.40 -9.54 2.77
N ALA A 66 18.00 -9.28 1.61
CA ALA A 66 17.35 -8.52 0.54
C ALA A 66 17.76 -9.02 -0.85
N PHE A 67 16.81 -8.97 -1.78
CA PHE A 67 17.03 -9.29 -3.19
C PHE A 67 17.10 -8.02 -4.02
N LYS A 68 18.02 -7.99 -4.99
CA LYS A 68 17.98 -7.05 -6.11
C LYS A 68 17.21 -7.71 -7.24
N VAL A 69 16.10 -7.09 -7.62
CA VAL A 69 15.15 -7.67 -8.58
C VAL A 69 15.00 -6.72 -9.75
N THR A 70 15.07 -7.27 -10.96
CA THR A 70 14.76 -6.55 -12.20
C THR A 70 13.57 -7.21 -12.88
N PHE A 71 12.52 -6.45 -13.13
CA PHE A 71 11.29 -6.94 -13.73
C PHE A 71 10.60 -5.88 -14.59
N VAL A 72 9.71 -6.35 -15.46
CA VAL A 72 8.86 -5.54 -16.33
C VAL A 72 7.42 -5.78 -15.92
N LEU A 73 6.67 -4.72 -15.58
CA LEU A 73 5.29 -4.83 -15.12
C LEU A 73 4.35 -3.91 -15.91
N PRO A 74 3.69 -4.41 -16.98
CA PRO A 74 2.82 -3.59 -17.82
C PRO A 74 1.55 -3.17 -17.07
N SER A 75 1.09 -1.94 -17.30
CA SER A 75 -0.21 -1.50 -16.79
C SER A 75 -1.33 -2.04 -17.68
N GLN A 76 -2.12 -2.99 -17.17
CA GLN A 76 -3.29 -3.52 -17.89
C GLN A 76 -4.47 -2.53 -17.90
N SER A 77 -4.49 -1.54 -16.99
CA SER A 77 -5.65 -0.67 -16.77
C SER A 77 -5.57 0.72 -17.36
N ARG A 78 -4.48 1.01 -18.08
CA ARG A 78 -4.26 2.34 -18.64
C ARG A 78 -5.34 2.75 -19.66
N LEU A 79 -5.82 1.81 -20.47
CA LEU A 79 -6.76 2.12 -21.58
C LEU A 79 -8.09 2.70 -21.12
N TYR A 80 -8.53 2.39 -19.90
CA TYR A 80 -9.82 2.83 -19.34
C TYR A 80 -9.67 3.83 -18.19
N THR A 81 -8.48 3.99 -17.62
CA THR A 81 -8.22 4.96 -16.55
C THR A 81 -7.59 6.26 -17.04
N PHE A 82 -7.07 6.30 -18.28
CA PHE A 82 -6.44 7.46 -18.90
C PHE A 82 -5.32 8.09 -18.06
N ARG A 83 -4.66 7.29 -17.21
CA ARG A 83 -3.51 7.73 -16.40
C ARG A 83 -2.27 7.90 -17.28
N GLU A 84 -1.39 8.79 -16.83
CA GLU A 84 -0.08 9.01 -17.42
C GLU A 84 0.75 7.72 -17.52
N LEU A 85 1.64 7.67 -18.51
CA LEU A 85 2.50 6.51 -18.71
C LEU A 85 3.61 6.51 -17.66
N GLN A 86 3.70 5.43 -16.89
CA GLN A 86 4.72 5.26 -15.86
C GLN A 86 5.84 4.33 -16.34
N ASN A 87 6.98 4.38 -15.65
CA ASN A 87 8.07 3.46 -15.92
C ASN A 87 7.68 2.01 -15.59
N VAL A 88 7.72 1.15 -16.61
CA VAL A 88 7.34 -0.26 -16.55
C VAL A 88 8.52 -1.15 -16.19
N TYR A 89 9.74 -0.72 -16.50
CA TYR A 89 10.98 -1.47 -16.26
C TYR A 89 11.61 -1.04 -14.93
N THR A 90 11.51 -1.88 -13.91
CA THR A 90 11.97 -1.53 -12.56
C THR A 90 13.09 -2.44 -12.08
N THR A 91 14.16 -1.82 -11.57
CA THR A 91 15.17 -2.49 -10.76
C THR A 91 15.11 -1.92 -9.35
N LYS A 92 14.79 -2.75 -8.35
CA LYS A 92 14.71 -2.32 -6.95
C LYS A 92 15.24 -3.38 -6.00
N ILE A 93 15.61 -2.94 -4.79
CA ILE A 93 15.96 -3.82 -3.68
C ILE A 93 14.68 -4.13 -2.92
N VAL A 94 14.40 -5.42 -2.69
CA VAL A 94 13.21 -5.92 -2.02
C VAL A 94 13.63 -6.80 -0.83
N PRO A 95 13.12 -6.55 0.39
CA PRO A 95 13.41 -7.40 1.55
C PRO A 95 12.94 -8.84 1.33
N PHE A 96 13.70 -9.81 1.85
CA PHE A 96 13.39 -11.24 1.77
C PHE A 96 11.97 -11.55 2.27
N SER A 97 11.57 -10.93 3.38
CA SER A 97 10.25 -11.13 3.98
C SER A 97 9.09 -10.78 3.04
N SER A 98 9.27 -9.78 2.17
CA SER A 98 8.23 -9.33 1.22
C SER A 98 8.36 -9.95 -0.18
N TRP A 99 9.50 -10.56 -0.49
CA TRP A 99 9.84 -10.96 -1.85
C TRP A 99 8.87 -11.98 -2.44
N TYR A 100 8.45 -12.98 -1.66
CA TYR A 100 7.55 -14.02 -2.16
C TYR A 100 6.16 -13.46 -2.55
N ALA A 101 5.64 -12.50 -1.76
CA ALA A 101 4.41 -11.81 -2.09
C ALA A 101 4.57 -10.91 -3.34
N GLU A 102 5.68 -10.19 -3.45
CA GLU A 102 5.98 -9.35 -4.61
C GLU A 102 6.15 -10.18 -5.89
N GLN A 103 6.85 -11.31 -5.81
CA GLN A 103 7.00 -12.24 -6.93
C GLN A 103 5.65 -12.73 -7.44
N GLN A 104 4.77 -13.18 -6.53
CA GLN A 104 3.42 -13.61 -6.91
C GLN A 104 2.59 -12.47 -7.47
N ARG A 105 2.71 -11.26 -6.91
CA ARG A 105 2.01 -10.08 -7.42
C ARG A 105 2.44 -9.76 -8.85
N ILE A 106 3.75 -9.76 -9.13
CA ILE A 106 4.29 -9.51 -10.47
C ILE A 106 3.75 -10.56 -11.46
N GLN A 107 3.77 -11.84 -11.09
CA GLN A 107 3.25 -12.92 -11.95
C GLN A 107 1.74 -12.80 -12.20
N LYS A 108 0.95 -12.54 -11.16
CA LYS A 108 -0.51 -12.39 -11.26
C LYS A 108 -0.92 -11.19 -12.10
N MET A 109 -0.16 -10.10 -12.02
CA MET A 109 -0.36 -8.90 -12.83
C MET A 109 0.36 -8.97 -14.19
N GLY A 110 0.70 -10.17 -14.68
CA GLY A 110 1.23 -10.35 -16.05
C GLY A 110 2.62 -9.73 -16.30
N GLY A 111 3.38 -9.44 -15.24
CA GLY A 111 4.76 -8.97 -15.34
C GLY A 111 5.76 -10.09 -15.58
N LYS A 112 6.92 -9.75 -16.15
CA LYS A 112 8.03 -10.67 -16.40
C LYS A 112 9.22 -10.34 -15.52
N ILE A 113 9.71 -11.33 -14.78
CA ILE A 113 10.93 -11.22 -13.96
C ILE A 113 12.12 -11.53 -14.87
N MET A 114 13.07 -10.60 -14.94
CA MET A 114 14.25 -10.71 -15.80
C MET A 114 15.44 -11.29 -15.04
N LYS A 115 15.68 -10.79 -13.81
CA LYS A 115 16.81 -11.21 -12.98
C LYS A 115 16.50 -11.02 -11.49
N VAL A 116 16.95 -11.97 -10.67
CA VAL A 116 16.86 -11.92 -9.21
C VAL A 116 18.22 -12.30 -8.65
N GLU A 117 18.79 -11.44 -7.81
CA GLU A 117 20.06 -11.69 -7.12
C GLU A 117 19.88 -11.45 -5.64
N LEU A 118 20.49 -12.29 -4.80
CA LEU A 118 20.57 -12.01 -3.37
C LEU A 118 21.62 -10.92 -3.15
N ALA A 119 21.16 -9.72 -2.80
CA ALA A 119 22.03 -8.55 -2.61
C ALA A 119 22.61 -8.48 -1.19
N SER A 120 21.83 -8.93 -0.21
CA SER A 120 22.23 -8.97 1.20
C SER A 120 21.83 -10.31 1.81
N GLY A 121 22.75 -10.90 2.59
CA GLY A 121 22.58 -12.16 3.29
C GLY A 121 23.44 -13.30 2.77
N SER A 122 23.42 -14.41 3.50
CA SER A 122 24.09 -15.66 3.10
C SER A 122 23.09 -16.76 2.79
N GLN A 123 23.47 -17.64 1.88
CA GLN A 123 22.71 -18.85 1.56
C GLN A 123 22.93 -19.91 2.64
N MET A 124 21.91 -20.75 2.88
CA MET A 124 21.98 -21.92 3.77
C MET A 124 22.51 -21.65 5.19
N ARG A 125 22.32 -20.43 5.71
CA ARG A 125 22.65 -20.08 7.10
C ARG A 125 21.55 -20.55 8.05
N SER A 126 21.92 -21.25 9.13
CA SER A 126 20.97 -21.76 10.12
C SER A 126 20.49 -20.70 11.12
N VAL A 127 21.37 -19.79 11.57
CA VAL A 127 21.08 -18.73 12.56
C VAL A 127 21.83 -17.45 12.20
N GLY A 128 21.29 -16.29 12.60
CA GLY A 128 21.89 -14.97 12.31
C GLY A 128 21.41 -14.35 11.00
N ASN A 129 20.11 -14.47 10.74
CA ASN A 129 19.39 -13.84 9.63
C ASN A 129 18.61 -12.59 10.06
N SER A 130 18.34 -12.47 11.37
CA SER A 130 17.81 -11.27 12.05
C SER A 130 18.85 -10.18 12.21
#